data_AF-A0A0G4LJD7-F1
#
_entry.id   AF-A0A0G4LJD7-F1
#
_cell.length_a   1.000
_cell.length_b   1.000
_cell.length_c   1.000
_cell.angle_alpha   90.00
_cell.angle_beta   90.00
_cell.angle_gamma   90.00
#
_symmetry.space_group_name_H-M   'P 1'
#
loop_
_entity.id
_entity.type
_entity.pdbx_description
1 polymer ?
#
loop_
_entity_poly.entity_id
_entity_poly.type
_entity_poly.pdbx_seq_one_letter_code
_entity_poly.pdbx_strand_id
1 'polypeptide(L)'
;GDTPFDVSTNPVTIGSLNKRCYTSFNAYVRGAVQKLTTNKEYTKYSAIVQAKMGDVTDEAIADYEARFASRGREVSAVWSLMAFSAGIVESLIVTDRWLFLEEADVVKDAWVETVFDYKQSPRNLVVVGI
;
A
#
# COMPACT_ATOMS: atom_id res chain seq x y z
N GLY A 1 20.47 -16.54 -12.04
CA GLY A 1 20.14 -17.10 -10.72
C GLY A 1 19.31 -16.05 -10.07
N ASP A 2 17.99 -16.20 -10.12
CA ASP A 2 17.07 -15.14 -9.76
C ASP A 2 17.13 -14.94 -8.25
N THR A 3 17.47 -13.72 -7.84
CA THR A 3 17.47 -13.34 -6.43
C THR A 3 16.03 -13.09 -5.99
N PRO A 4 15.71 -13.13 -4.69
CA PRO A 4 14.37 -12.79 -4.19
C PRO A 4 13.89 -11.38 -4.57
N PHE A 5 14.77 -10.52 -5.09
CA PHE A 5 14.50 -9.17 -5.56
C PHE A 5 14.14 -9.08 -7.05
N ASP A 6 14.33 -10.16 -7.84
CA ASP A 6 14.02 -10.22 -9.28
C ASP A 6 12.55 -10.56 -9.58
N VAL A 7 11.74 -10.76 -8.54
CA VAL A 7 10.29 -10.95 -8.67
C VAL A 7 9.65 -9.57 -8.75
N SER A 8 8.87 -9.29 -9.80
CA SER A 8 8.18 -8.02 -10.01
C SER A 8 7.67 -7.43 -8.68
N THR A 9 8.29 -6.33 -8.26
CA THR A 9 8.04 -5.62 -6.99
C THR A 9 6.74 -4.84 -7.00
N ASN A 10 5.88 -5.03 -8.00
CA ASN A 10 4.57 -4.41 -8.05
C ASN A 10 3.63 -5.15 -7.08
N PRO A 11 3.29 -4.56 -5.93
CA PRO A 11 2.45 -5.23 -4.96
C PRO A 11 1.06 -5.49 -5.56
N VAL A 12 0.53 -6.69 -5.34
CA VAL A 12 -0.85 -7.01 -5.72
C VAL A 12 -1.78 -6.14 -4.87
N THR A 13 -2.38 -5.13 -5.48
CA THR A 13 -3.31 -4.22 -4.80
C THR A 13 -4.72 -4.78 -4.90
N ILE A 14 -5.22 -5.41 -3.84
CA ILE A 14 -6.56 -6.05 -3.83
C ILE A 14 -7.68 -5.00 -3.69
N GLY A 15 -7.39 -3.81 -3.17
CA GLY A 15 -8.39 -2.81 -2.80
C GLY A 15 -9.35 -3.31 -1.71
N SER A 16 -10.55 -2.73 -1.63
CA SER A 16 -11.54 -3.10 -0.60
C SER A 16 -12.24 -4.43 -0.91
N LEU A 17 -12.54 -5.20 0.13
CA LEU A 17 -13.38 -6.39 0.08
C LEU A 17 -14.76 -6.11 0.71
N ASN A 18 -15.71 -7.03 0.54
CA ASN A 18 -16.97 -6.96 1.27
C ASN A 18 -16.70 -7.05 2.79
N LYS A 19 -17.49 -6.32 3.61
CA LYS A 19 -17.34 -6.31 5.07
C LYS A 19 -17.26 -7.71 5.70
N ARG A 20 -18.00 -8.68 5.16
CA ARG A 20 -17.99 -10.08 5.63
C ARG A 20 -16.63 -10.76 5.52
N CYS A 21 -15.75 -10.27 4.64
CA CYS A 21 -14.41 -10.82 4.46
C CYS A 21 -13.44 -10.40 5.57
N TYR A 22 -13.82 -9.49 6.47
CA TYR A 22 -12.96 -9.04 7.58
C TYR A 22 -13.31 -9.67 8.93
N THR A 23 -14.12 -10.74 8.95
CA THR A 23 -14.51 -11.44 10.18
C THR A 23 -13.47 -12.45 10.68
N SER A 24 -12.65 -12.99 9.78
CA SER A 24 -11.55 -13.89 10.09
C SER A 24 -10.50 -13.87 8.99
N PHE A 25 -9.28 -14.35 9.28
CA PHE A 25 -8.23 -14.47 8.27
C PHE A 25 -8.64 -15.39 7.12
N ASN A 26 -9.33 -16.50 7.41
CA ASN A 26 -9.87 -17.39 6.39
C ASN A 26 -10.88 -16.69 5.47
N ALA A 27 -11.86 -15.96 6.03
CA ALA A 27 -12.84 -15.23 5.25
C ALA A 27 -12.18 -14.16 4.36
N TYR A 28 -11.10 -13.54 4.85
CA TYR A 28 -10.30 -12.59 4.09
C TYR A 28 -9.60 -13.25 2.91
N VAL A 29 -8.87 -14.35 3.14
CA VAL A 29 -8.14 -15.07 2.08
C VAL A 29 -9.10 -15.56 0.99
N ARG A 30 -10.23 -16.17 1.37
CA ARG A 30 -11.25 -16.64 0.41
C ARG A 30 -11.80 -15.49 -0.43
N GLY A 31 -12.16 -14.37 0.21
CA GLY A 31 -12.65 -13.18 -0.48
C GLY A 31 -11.61 -12.55 -1.41
N ALA A 32 -10.35 -12.49 -0.98
CA ALA A 32 -9.24 -11.97 -1.77
C ALA A 32 -8.97 -12.83 -3.01
N VAL A 33 -8.84 -14.16 -2.84
CA VAL A 33 -8.62 -15.09 -3.96
C VAL A 33 -9.77 -15.00 -4.95
N GLN A 34 -11.02 -15.06 -4.47
CA GLN A 34 -12.20 -14.91 -5.34
C GLN A 34 -12.15 -13.61 -6.15
N LYS A 35 -11.85 -12.49 -5.50
CA LYS A 35 -11.79 -11.18 -6.18
C LYS A 35 -10.70 -11.16 -7.25
N LEU A 36 -9.50 -11.65 -6.92
CA LEU A 36 -8.35 -11.65 -7.82
C LEU A 36 -8.50 -12.60 -9.01
N THR A 37 -9.27 -13.68 -8.87
CA THR A 37 -9.49 -14.64 -9.97
C THR A 37 -10.67 -14.28 -10.87
N THR A 38 -11.68 -13.56 -10.34
CA THR A 38 -12.93 -13.27 -11.08
C THR A 38 -13.03 -11.87 -11.66
N ASN A 39 -12.33 -10.87 -11.10
CA ASN A 39 -12.44 -9.50 -11.59
C ASN A 39 -11.55 -9.30 -12.83
N LYS A 40 -12.18 -8.86 -13.94
CA LYS A 40 -11.55 -8.61 -15.24
C LYS A 40 -10.42 -7.58 -15.19
N GLU A 41 -10.44 -6.65 -14.23
CA GLU A 41 -9.36 -5.67 -14.00
C GLU A 41 -8.04 -6.34 -13.56
N TYR A 42 -8.09 -7.56 -13.02
CA TYR A 42 -6.94 -8.31 -12.50
C TYR A 42 -6.47 -9.42 -13.46
N THR A 43 -6.89 -9.37 -14.73
CA THR A 43 -6.60 -10.39 -15.75
C THR A 43 -5.11 -10.75 -15.89
N LYS A 44 -4.20 -9.80 -15.61
CA LYS A 44 -2.75 -10.06 -15.63
C LYS A 44 -2.30 -11.08 -14.57
N TYR A 45 -3.00 -11.16 -13.43
CA TYR A 45 -2.63 -12.02 -12.30
C TYR A 45 -3.64 -13.13 -12.03
N SER A 46 -4.85 -13.08 -12.59
CA SER A 46 -5.93 -14.03 -12.30
C SER A 46 -5.52 -15.49 -12.55
N ALA A 47 -4.86 -15.78 -13.67
CA ALA A 47 -4.40 -17.13 -13.99
C ALA A 47 -3.30 -17.62 -13.03
N ILE A 48 -2.38 -16.73 -12.62
CA ILE A 48 -1.30 -17.06 -11.68
C ILE A 48 -1.88 -17.30 -10.29
N VAL A 49 -2.79 -16.44 -9.83
CA VAL A 49 -3.46 -16.57 -8.54
C VAL A 49 -4.31 -17.85 -8.53
N GLN A 50 -5.03 -18.15 -9.61
CA GLN A 50 -5.79 -19.40 -9.71
C GLN A 50 -4.86 -20.62 -9.64
N ALA A 51 -3.75 -20.62 -10.38
CA ALA A 51 -2.81 -21.75 -10.39
C ALA A 51 -2.10 -21.95 -9.03
N LYS A 52 -1.81 -20.87 -8.29
CA LYS A 52 -1.07 -20.96 -7.02
C LYS A 52 -1.97 -21.08 -5.78
N MET A 53 -3.17 -20.51 -5.83
CA MET A 53 -4.06 -20.34 -4.66
C MET A 53 -5.44 -20.97 -4.85
N GLY A 54 -5.79 -21.45 -6.05
CA GLY A 54 -7.11 -22.02 -6.34
C GLY A 54 -7.48 -23.20 -5.43
N ASP A 55 -6.50 -24.04 -5.13
CA ASP A 55 -6.66 -25.26 -4.33
C ASP A 55 -6.24 -25.08 -2.86
N VAL A 56 -6.06 -23.83 -2.39
CA VAL A 56 -5.68 -23.60 -0.99
C VAL A 56 -6.80 -24.10 -0.07
N THR A 57 -6.46 -24.97 0.87
CA THR A 57 -7.42 -25.55 1.82
C THR A 57 -7.59 -24.67 3.05
N ASP A 58 -8.67 -24.86 3.79
CA ASP A 58 -8.90 -24.11 5.03
C ASP A 58 -7.87 -24.48 6.11
N GLU A 59 -7.41 -25.74 6.12
CA GLU A 59 -6.35 -26.22 7.01
C GLU A 59 -5.01 -25.54 6.69
N ALA A 60 -4.68 -25.38 5.41
CA ALA A 60 -3.46 -24.68 5.00
C ALA A 60 -3.49 -23.20 5.41
N ILE A 61 -4.66 -22.56 5.35
CA ILE A 61 -4.85 -21.18 5.82
C ILE A 61 -4.69 -21.11 7.34
N ALA A 62 -5.30 -22.05 8.08
CA ALA A 62 -5.22 -22.10 9.54
C ALA A 62 -3.80 -22.37 10.03
N ASP A 63 -3.05 -23.28 9.37
CA ASP A 63 -1.64 -23.54 9.68
C ASP A 63 -0.79 -22.28 9.46
N TYR A 64 -1.00 -21.56 8.35
CA TYR A 64 -0.33 -20.29 8.10
C TYR A 64 -0.62 -19.26 9.19
N GLU A 65 -1.89 -19.09 9.57
CA GLU A 65 -2.29 -18.17 10.63
C GLU A 65 -1.62 -18.55 11.96
N ALA A 66 -1.64 -19.82 12.34
CA ALA A 66 -1.01 -20.31 13.57
C ALA A 66 0.51 -20.10 13.56
N ARG A 67 1.17 -20.40 12.44
CA ARG A 67 2.62 -20.25 12.27
C ARG A 67 3.10 -18.82 12.46
N PHE A 68 2.29 -17.83 12.07
CA PHE A 68 2.65 -16.41 12.11
C PHE A 68 1.93 -15.60 13.18
N ALA A 69 1.06 -16.22 13.98
CA ALA A 69 0.27 -15.56 15.02
C ALA A 69 1.13 -14.75 16.02
N SER A 70 2.33 -15.21 16.34
CA SER A 70 3.24 -14.52 17.29
C SER A 70 3.91 -13.27 16.72
N ARG A 71 3.88 -13.07 15.40
CA ARG A 71 4.60 -11.97 14.72
C ARG A 71 3.83 -10.65 14.69
N GLY A 72 2.69 -10.54 15.36
CA GLY A 72 1.92 -9.30 15.44
C GLY A 72 2.76 -8.10 15.87
N ARG A 73 3.72 -8.28 16.80
CA ARG A 73 4.63 -7.22 17.25
C ARG A 73 5.55 -6.71 16.14
N GLU A 74 6.08 -7.60 15.30
CA GLU A 74 6.94 -7.23 14.17
C GLU A 74 6.14 -6.41 13.15
N VAL A 75 4.91 -6.86 12.84
CA VAL A 75 4.00 -6.14 11.94
C VAL A 75 3.67 -4.75 12.51
N SER A 76 3.33 -4.66 13.79
CA SER A 76 3.07 -3.37 14.45
C SER A 76 4.29 -2.45 14.40
N ALA A 77 5.50 -2.96 14.64
CA ALA A 77 6.72 -2.16 14.58
C ALA A 77 6.97 -1.58 13.19
N VAL A 78 6.81 -2.38 12.13
CA VAL A 78 6.95 -1.92 10.73
C VAL A 78 5.88 -0.88 10.39
N TRP A 79 4.63 -1.10 10.80
CA TRP A 79 3.55 -0.14 10.60
C TRP A 79 3.80 1.19 11.32
N SER A 80 4.26 1.14 12.57
CA SER A 80 4.63 2.34 13.33
C SER A 80 5.80 3.08 12.69
N LEU A 81 6.83 2.36 12.23
CA LEU A 81 7.95 2.96 11.52
C LEU A 81 7.48 3.64 10.21
N MET A 82 6.65 2.96 9.42
CA MET A 82 6.06 3.53 8.21
C MET A 82 5.26 4.80 8.50
N ALA A 83 4.39 4.77 9.51
CA ALA A 83 3.58 5.92 9.90
C ALA A 83 4.44 7.10 10.41
N PHE A 84 5.50 6.82 11.16
CA PHE A 84 6.45 7.82 11.64
C PHE A 84 7.26 8.43 10.50
N SER A 85 7.81 7.59 9.62
CA SER A 85 8.65 8.03 8.50
C SER A 85 7.87 8.76 7.41
N ALA A 86 6.56 8.52 7.27
CA ALA A 86 5.71 9.15 6.26
C ALA A 86 5.81 10.69 6.29
N GLY A 87 5.75 11.30 7.48
CA GLY A 87 5.83 12.77 7.60
C GLY A 87 7.21 13.35 7.22
N ILE A 88 8.29 12.61 7.49
CA ILE A 88 9.65 13.01 7.10
C ILE A 88 9.79 12.97 5.58
N VAL A 89 9.34 11.87 4.95
CA VAL A 89 9.40 11.70 3.50
C VAL A 89 8.52 12.74 2.81
N GLU A 90 7.33 13.01 3.32
CA GLU A 90 6.44 14.04 2.79
C GLU A 90 7.07 15.44 2.88
N SER A 91 7.69 15.78 4.01
CA SER A 91 8.40 17.04 4.18
C SER A 91 9.55 17.18 3.19
N LEU A 92 10.33 16.11 2.99
CA LEU A 92 11.45 16.10 2.04
C LEU A 92 10.96 16.30 0.59
N ILE A 93 9.88 15.64 0.19
CA ILE A 93 9.27 15.81 -1.13
C ILE A 93 8.80 17.26 -1.33
N VAL A 94 8.11 17.83 -0.33
CA VAL A 94 7.61 19.21 -0.39
C VAL A 94 8.76 20.21 -0.50
N THR A 95 9.81 20.07 0.32
CA THR A 95 11.00 20.94 0.26
C THR A 95 11.69 20.86 -1.09
N ASP A 96 11.91 19.65 -1.61
CA ASP A 96 12.55 19.45 -2.92
C ASP A 96 11.75 20.12 -4.06
N ARG A 97 10.42 19.95 -4.07
CA ARG A 97 9.55 20.56 -5.09
C ARG A 97 9.47 22.08 -4.97
N TRP A 98 9.51 22.62 -3.75
CA TRP A 98 9.53 24.06 -3.53
C TRP A 98 10.86 24.68 -3.98
N LEU A 99 12.00 24.09 -3.61
CA LEU A 99 13.32 24.54 -4.05
C LEU A 99 13.46 24.52 -5.58
N PHE A 100 12.91 23.48 -6.24
CA PHE A 100 12.88 23.42 -7.69
C PHE A 100 12.17 24.63 -8.34
N LEU A 101 11.12 25.17 -7.72
CA LEU A 101 10.42 26.35 -8.23
C LEU A 101 11.17 27.64 -7.92
N GLU A 102 11.77 27.76 -6.73
CA GLU A 102 12.61 28.91 -6.35
C GLU A 102 13.82 29.08 -7.28
N GLU A 103 14.38 27.98 -7.77
CA GLU A 103 15.52 27.99 -8.70
C GLU A 103 15.12 28.25 -10.17
N ALA A 104 13.83 28.25 -10.49
CA ALA A 104 13.36 28.38 -11.87
C ALA A 104 13.19 29.86 -12.27
N ASP A 105 13.93 30.30 -13.30
CA ASP A 105 13.89 31.70 -13.80
C ASP A 105 12.50 32.20 -14.25
N VAL A 106 11.56 31.29 -14.50
CA VAL A 106 10.20 31.59 -14.95
C VAL A 106 9.20 31.74 -13.81
N VAL A 107 9.60 31.45 -12.58
CA VAL A 107 8.77 31.58 -11.37
C VAL A 107 9.23 32.82 -10.63
N LYS A 108 8.30 33.73 -10.35
CA LYS A 108 8.54 34.95 -9.61
C LYS A 108 8.54 34.71 -8.10
N ASP A 109 7.54 33.97 -7.61
CA ASP A 109 7.35 33.70 -6.18
C ASP A 109 6.90 32.24 -5.99
N ALA A 110 7.45 31.52 -5.00
CA ALA A 110 7.01 30.17 -4.65
C ALA A 110 6.81 29.97 -3.13
N TRP A 111 5.79 29.20 -2.75
CA TRP A 111 5.50 28.88 -1.34
C TRP A 111 4.79 27.54 -1.17
N VAL A 112 4.66 27.11 0.08
CA VAL A 112 3.91 25.93 0.49
C VAL A 112 2.68 26.37 1.27
N GLU A 113 1.51 25.83 0.91
CA GLU A 113 0.23 26.18 1.55
C GLU A 113 -0.52 24.93 2.01
N THR A 114 -1.20 25.02 3.15
CA THR A 114 -2.12 23.99 3.64
C THR A 114 -3.48 24.15 2.97
N VAL A 115 -3.87 23.22 2.10
CA VAL A 115 -5.17 23.22 1.41
C VAL A 115 -6.30 22.57 2.23
N PHE A 116 -5.97 21.71 3.19
CA PHE A 116 -6.94 21.04 4.05
C PHE A 116 -6.49 20.99 5.51
N ASP A 117 -7.45 20.80 6.43
CA ASP A 117 -7.13 20.40 7.80
C ASP A 117 -6.50 18.99 7.77
N TYR A 118 -5.43 18.81 8.52
CA TYR A 118 -4.71 17.54 8.59
C TYR A 118 -5.61 16.36 9.00
N LYS A 119 -6.66 16.59 9.79
CA LYS A 119 -7.65 15.57 10.18
C LYS A 119 -8.53 15.12 9.02
N GLN A 120 -8.71 15.94 8.00
CA GLN A 120 -9.45 15.58 6.79
C GLN A 120 -8.57 14.77 5.84
N SER A 121 -7.33 15.21 5.65
CA SER A 121 -6.34 14.52 4.85
C SER A 121 -4.94 14.76 5.42
N PRO A 122 -4.15 13.71 5.71
CA PRO A 122 -2.75 13.89 6.07
C PRO A 122 -1.93 14.46 4.91
N ARG A 123 -2.38 14.27 3.66
CA ARG A 123 -1.83 14.91 2.47
C ARG A 123 -2.54 16.24 2.25
N ASN A 124 -2.10 17.28 2.94
CA ASN A 124 -2.77 18.57 2.95
C ASN A 124 -1.92 19.74 2.45
N LEU A 125 -0.70 19.49 1.97
CA LEU A 125 0.19 20.54 1.48
C LEU A 125 0.13 20.63 -0.05
N VAL A 126 0.21 21.84 -0.56
CA VAL A 126 0.45 22.14 -1.98
C VAL A 126 1.65 23.05 -2.11
N VAL A 127 2.43 22.85 -3.18
CA VAL A 127 3.53 23.73 -3.57
C VAL A 127 3.03 24.61 -4.71
N VAL A 128 3.13 25.93 -4.55
CA VAL A 128 2.66 26.94 -5.50
C VAL A 128 3.85 27.71 -6.06
N GLY A 129 3.83 28.01 -7.36
CA GLY A 129 4.73 28.94 -8.02
C GLY A 129 3.95 29.80 -9.01
N ILE A 130 4.19 31.11 -9.00
CA ILE A 130 3.54 32.11 -9.88
C ILE A 130 4.54 32.88 -10.74
#